data_AF-A0A1E7QIS9-F1
#
_entry.id   AF-A0A1E7QIS9-F1
#
_cell.length_a   1.000
_cell.length_b   1.000
_cell.length_c   1.000
_cell.angle_alpha   90.00
_cell.angle_beta   90.00
_cell.angle_gamma   90.00
#
_symmetry.space_group_name_H-M   'P 1'
#
loop_
_entity.id
_entity.type
_entity.pdbx_description
1 polymer ?
#
loop_
_entity_poly.entity_id
_entity_poly.type
_entity_poly.pdbx_seq_one_letter_code
_entity_poly.pdbx_strand_id
1 'polypeptide(L)'
;MFFEKVILCGIVLLILIKVFFSLKQICFKKIVEAEHKKDDELYKKKKEKKDLEKRQELLRTNQLQVYKENVDIVEIMKPVGKWTQMVMHNGGILLRLAQLIKSEGREKGFWELFVKAQASTQGKYKGKGR
;
A
#
# COMPACT_ATOMS: atom_id res chain seq x y z
N MET A 1 -25.48 45.03 58.38
CA MET A 1 -25.71 45.06 56.92
C MET A 1 -24.46 44.83 56.04
N PHE A 2 -23.30 45.48 56.27
CA PHE A 2 -22.12 45.25 55.41
C PHE A 2 -21.45 43.88 55.62
N PHE A 3 -21.35 43.41 56.86
CA PHE A 3 -20.69 42.13 57.19
C PHE A 3 -21.39 40.90 56.60
N GLU A 4 -22.72 40.85 56.63
CA GLU A 4 -23.50 39.74 56.06
C GLU A 4 -23.29 39.63 54.54
N LYS A 5 -23.23 40.77 53.83
CA LYS A 5 -22.98 40.80 52.39
C LYS A 5 -21.57 40.34 52.04
N VAL A 6 -20.56 40.65 52.86
CA VAL A 6 -19.17 40.18 52.67
C VAL A 6 -19.09 38.67 52.83
N ILE A 7 -19.75 38.10 53.85
CA ILE A 7 -19.77 36.65 54.09
C ILE A 7 -20.47 35.92 52.94
N LEU A 8 -21.61 36.45 52.47
CA LEU A 8 -22.36 35.87 51.34
C LEU A 8 -21.54 35.90 50.05
N CYS A 9 -20.82 37.00 49.79
CA CYS A 9 -19.95 37.13 48.61
C CYS A 9 -18.77 36.13 48.67
N GLY A 10 -18.21 35.91 49.86
CA GLY A 10 -17.14 34.91 50.07
C GLY A 10 -17.60 33.47 49.78
N ILE A 11 -18.81 33.11 50.22
CA ILE A 11 -19.40 31.79 49.95
C ILE A 11 -19.63 31.58 48.45
N VAL A 12 -20.16 32.60 47.75
CA VAL A 12 -20.38 32.53 46.30
C VAL A 12 -19.06 32.40 45.54
N LEU A 13 -18.03 33.12 45.93
CA LEU A 13 -16.69 33.01 45.34
C LEU A 13 -16.09 31.61 45.53
N LEU A 14 -16.24 31.01 46.71
CA LEU A 14 -15.75 29.64 46.97
C LEU A 14 -16.47 28.61 46.10
N ILE A 15 -17.78 28.76 45.90
CA ILE A 15 -18.56 27.88 45.01
C ILE A 15 -18.08 28.01 43.56
N LEU A 16 -17.86 29.24 43.08
CA LEU A 16 -17.38 29.49 41.72
C LEU A 16 -15.98 28.90 41.49
N ILE A 17 -15.07 29.05 42.45
CA ILE A 17 -13.72 28.46 42.38
C ILE A 17 -13.79 26.94 42.31
N LYS A 18 -14.66 26.32 43.12
CA LYS A 18 -14.81 24.86 43.16
C LYS A 18 -15.35 24.31 41.83
N VAL A 19 -16.36 24.97 41.27
CA VAL A 19 -16.93 24.64 39.95
C VAL A 19 -15.88 24.81 38.85
N PHE A 20 -15.13 25.90 38.87
CA PHE A 20 -14.07 26.16 37.89
C PHE A 20 -12.97 25.08 37.93
N PHE A 21 -12.57 24.65 39.12
CA PHE A 21 -11.57 23.59 39.28
C PHE A 21 -12.06 22.24 38.75
N SER A 22 -13.33 21.88 39.04
CA SER A 22 -13.94 20.66 38.53
C SER A 22 -14.05 20.63 37.00
N LEU A 23 -14.44 21.75 36.38
CA LEU A 23 -14.50 21.87 34.92
C LEU A 23 -13.11 21.74 34.28
N LYS A 24 -12.09 22.36 34.86
CA LYS A 24 -10.70 22.27 34.39
C LYS A 24 -10.21 20.82 34.40
N GLN A 25 -10.47 20.07 35.49
CA GLN A 25 -10.04 18.68 35.61
C GLN A 25 -10.70 17.75 34.58
N ILE A 26 -11.98 17.97 34.25
CA ILE A 26 -12.69 17.20 33.23
C ILE A 26 -12.12 17.49 31.83
N CYS A 27 -11.85 18.76 31.51
CA CYS A 27 -11.25 19.14 30.22
C CYS A 27 -9.85 18.55 30.02
N PHE A 28 -8.98 18.59 31.04
CA PHE A 28 -7.65 18.00 30.95
C PHE A 28 -7.70 16.49 30.71
N LYS A 29 -8.61 15.77 31.38
CA LYS A 29 -8.73 14.31 31.20
C LYS A 29 -9.15 13.93 29.77
N LYS A 30 -10.07 14.70 29.16
CA LYS A 30 -10.48 14.49 27.76
C LYS A 30 -9.37 14.77 26.75
N ILE A 31 -8.52 15.77 27.00
CA ILE A 31 -7.41 16.12 26.10
C ILE A 31 -6.36 15.00 26.11
N VAL A 32 -5.98 14.52 27.31
CA VAL A 32 -5.01 13.42 27.47
C VAL A 32 -5.51 12.11 26.83
N GLU A 33 -6.79 11.81 26.98
CA GLU A 33 -7.39 10.61 26.37
C GLU A 33 -7.47 10.69 24.84
N ALA A 34 -7.63 11.89 24.27
CA ALA A 34 -7.62 12.12 22.83
C ALA A 34 -6.21 12.06 22.23
N GLU A 35 -5.18 12.51 22.95
CA GLU A 35 -3.77 12.35 22.54
C GLU A 35 -3.34 10.88 22.57
N HIS A 36 -3.66 10.15 23.65
CA HIS A 36 -3.34 8.72 23.74
C HIS A 36 -3.94 7.89 22.59
N LYS A 37 -5.17 8.20 22.16
CA LYS A 37 -5.80 7.51 21.01
C LYS A 37 -5.10 7.81 19.68
N LYS A 38 -4.63 9.05 19.48
CA LYS A 38 -3.90 9.42 18.27
C LYS A 38 -2.53 8.74 18.19
N ASP A 39 -1.83 8.62 19.32
CA ASP A 39 -0.53 7.96 19.38
C ASP A 39 -0.62 6.45 19.11
N ASP A 40 -1.67 5.79 19.63
CA ASP A 40 -1.94 4.38 19.36
C ASP A 40 -2.25 4.09 17.88
N GLU A 41 -3.03 4.96 17.22
CA GLU A 41 -3.29 4.85 15.78
C GLU A 41 -2.01 5.06 14.95
N LEU A 42 -1.19 6.04 15.33
CA LEU A 42 0.08 6.31 14.66
C LEU A 42 1.03 5.10 14.76
N TYR A 43 1.08 4.45 15.93
CA TYR A 43 1.91 3.29 16.17
C TYR A 43 1.47 2.08 15.33
N LYS A 44 0.15 1.81 15.27
CA LYS A 44 -0.42 0.75 14.42
C LYS A 44 -0.10 0.97 12.94
N LYS A 45 -0.30 2.19 12.44
CA LYS A 45 -0.04 2.54 11.04
C LYS A 45 1.43 2.40 10.66
N LYS A 46 2.34 2.73 11.59
CA LYS A 46 3.80 2.58 11.39
C LYS A 46 4.22 1.11 11.38
N LYS A 47 3.57 0.27 12.20
CA LYS A 47 3.82 -1.19 12.23
C LYS A 47 3.37 -1.87 10.93
N GLU A 48 2.17 -1.57 10.45
CA GLU A 48 1.64 -2.11 9.19
C GLU A 48 2.54 -1.74 8.00
N LYS A 49 3.00 -0.49 7.92
CA LYS A 49 3.88 -0.03 6.84
C LYS A 49 5.22 -0.79 6.84
N LYS A 50 5.78 -1.05 8.02
CA LYS A 50 7.04 -1.79 8.18
C LYS A 50 6.90 -3.27 7.80
N ASP A 51 5.75 -3.88 8.09
CA ASP A 51 5.47 -5.26 7.70
C ASP A 51 5.22 -5.41 6.19
N LEU A 52 4.61 -4.40 5.56
CA LEU A 52 4.46 -4.30 4.11
C LEU A 52 5.83 -4.17 3.41
N GLU A 53 6.70 -3.29 3.89
CA GLU A 53 8.07 -3.13 3.36
C GLU A 53 8.86 -4.44 3.47
N LYS A 54 8.79 -5.13 4.63
CA LYS A 54 9.43 -6.44 4.81
C LYS A 54 8.93 -7.49 3.82
N ARG A 55 7.60 -7.58 3.58
CA ARG A 55 7.06 -8.52 2.58
C ARG A 55 7.56 -8.20 1.18
N GLN A 56 7.64 -6.91 0.84
CA GLN A 56 8.10 -6.48 -0.48
C GLN A 56 9.60 -6.79 -0.68
N GLU A 57 10.41 -6.65 0.37
CA GLU A 57 11.83 -6.98 0.36
C GLU A 57 12.06 -8.49 0.22
N LEU A 58 11.27 -9.32 0.92
CA LEU A 58 11.29 -10.79 0.82
C LEU A 58 10.91 -11.29 -0.58
N LEU A 59 9.97 -10.62 -1.25
CA LEU A 59 9.61 -10.93 -2.64
C LEU A 59 10.75 -10.55 -3.61
N ARG A 60 11.44 -9.44 -3.38
CA ARG A 60 12.60 -9.02 -4.19
C ARG A 60 13.80 -9.95 -4.02
N THR A 61 14.11 -10.37 -2.81
CA THR A 61 15.23 -11.28 -2.54
C THR A 61 14.98 -12.67 -3.10
N ASN A 62 13.76 -13.20 -2.99
CA ASN A 62 13.40 -14.49 -3.61
C ASN A 62 13.47 -14.42 -5.14
N GLN A 63 13.06 -13.32 -5.78
CA GLN A 63 13.20 -13.16 -7.23
C GLN A 63 14.66 -13.04 -7.68
N LEU A 64 15.53 -12.42 -6.88
CA LEU A 64 16.95 -12.27 -7.19
C LEU A 64 17.76 -13.55 -6.96
N GLN A 65 17.41 -14.38 -5.97
CA GLN A 65 18.10 -15.64 -5.73
C GLN A 65 17.85 -16.69 -6.82
N VAL A 66 16.65 -16.71 -7.42
CA VAL A 66 16.34 -17.61 -8.55
C VAL A 66 17.14 -17.26 -9.83
N TYR A 67 17.64 -16.02 -9.94
CA TYR A 67 18.44 -15.57 -11.09
C TYR A 67 19.97 -15.58 -10.84
N LYS A 68 20.43 -15.99 -9.66
CA LYS A 68 21.85 -15.95 -9.27
C LYS A 68 22.57 -17.29 -9.33
N GLU A 69 21.96 -18.29 -9.95
CA GLU A 69 22.66 -19.51 -10.36
C GLU A 69 23.48 -19.19 -11.62
N ASN A 70 24.72 -18.75 -11.42
CA ASN A 70 25.82 -18.60 -12.40
C ASN A 70 25.47 -18.92 -13.87
N VAL A 71 24.82 -17.98 -14.56
CA VAL A 71 24.73 -18.01 -16.03
C VAL A 71 25.76 -17.02 -16.55
N ASP A 72 26.97 -17.50 -16.81
CA ASP A 72 27.89 -16.77 -17.69
C ASP A 72 27.25 -16.74 -19.08
N ILE A 73 26.75 -15.58 -19.48
CA ILE A 73 26.23 -15.36 -20.83
C ILE A 73 27.46 -15.29 -21.74
N VAL A 74 27.91 -16.45 -22.22
CA VAL A 74 29.09 -16.58 -23.07
C VAL A 74 28.87 -15.89 -24.43
N GLU A 75 27.64 -15.88 -24.96
CA GLU A 75 27.34 -15.21 -26.24
C GLU A 75 25.84 -14.91 -26.39
N ILE A 76 25.46 -13.66 -26.67
CA ILE A 76 24.07 -13.29 -27.03
C ILE A 76 23.88 -13.57 -28.52
N MET A 77 23.46 -14.79 -28.86
CA MET A 77 23.16 -15.15 -30.24
C MET A 77 21.89 -14.43 -30.73
N LYS A 78 21.94 -13.82 -31.92
CA LYS A 78 20.75 -13.26 -32.55
C LYS A 78 19.73 -14.38 -32.80
N PRO A 79 18.43 -14.17 -32.54
CA PRO A 79 17.42 -15.18 -32.84
C PRO A 79 17.47 -15.58 -34.31
N VAL A 80 17.75 -16.86 -34.54
CA VAL A 80 17.80 -17.45 -35.88
C VAL A 80 16.40 -17.97 -36.22
N GLY A 81 15.88 -17.52 -37.36
CA GLY A 81 14.54 -17.87 -37.84
C GLY A 81 13.48 -16.82 -37.59
N LYS A 82 12.53 -16.70 -38.54
CA LYS A 82 11.46 -15.69 -38.51
C LYS A 82 10.53 -15.84 -37.31
N TRP A 83 10.24 -17.08 -36.90
CA TRP A 83 9.41 -17.39 -35.73
C TRP A 83 10.09 -17.01 -34.42
N THR A 84 11.36 -17.37 -34.25
CA THR A 84 12.15 -17.03 -33.05
C THR A 84 12.28 -15.51 -32.90
N GLN A 85 12.55 -14.81 -34.01
CA GLN A 85 12.55 -13.35 -34.04
C GLN A 85 11.19 -12.76 -33.65
N MET A 86 10.10 -13.29 -34.21
CA MET A 86 8.75 -12.83 -33.90
C MET A 86 8.40 -13.02 -32.42
N VAL A 87 8.77 -14.15 -31.82
CA VAL A 87 8.51 -14.45 -30.40
C VAL A 87 9.38 -13.58 -29.48
N MET A 88 10.67 -13.41 -29.80
CA MET A 88 11.57 -12.59 -28.99
C MET A 88 11.28 -11.09 -29.10
N HIS A 89 10.99 -10.58 -30.31
CA HIS A 89 10.59 -9.17 -30.49
C HIS A 89 9.22 -8.88 -29.84
N ASN A 90 8.31 -9.85 -29.86
CA ASN A 90 7.02 -9.77 -29.17
C ASN A 90 7.06 -10.46 -27.81
N GLY A 91 8.13 -10.30 -27.02
CA GLY A 91 8.23 -10.88 -25.67
C GLY A 91 7.05 -10.54 -24.75
N GLY A 92 6.32 -9.46 -25.07
CA GLY A 92 5.04 -9.12 -24.44
C GLY A 92 3.91 -10.15 -24.65
N ILE A 93 3.89 -10.90 -25.75
CA ILE A 93 2.90 -11.96 -26.01
C ILE A 93 3.06 -13.09 -25.02
N LEU A 94 4.29 -13.63 -24.88
CA LEU A 94 4.55 -14.73 -23.96
C LEU A 94 4.31 -14.30 -22.50
N LEU A 95 4.73 -13.09 -22.14
CA LEU A 95 4.47 -12.54 -20.82
C LEU A 95 2.95 -12.42 -20.56
N ARG A 96 2.20 -11.91 -21.54
CA ARG A 96 0.74 -11.78 -21.43
C ARG A 96 0.04 -13.12 -21.40
N LEU A 97 0.52 -14.09 -22.17
CA LEU A 97 0.04 -15.45 -22.18
C LEU A 97 0.24 -16.12 -20.81
N ALA A 98 1.42 -15.99 -20.21
CA ALA A 98 1.69 -16.52 -18.88
C ALA A 98 0.74 -15.90 -17.82
N GLN A 99 0.47 -14.60 -17.91
CA GLN A 99 -0.52 -13.93 -17.05
C GLN A 99 -1.94 -14.46 -17.27
N LEU A 100 -2.33 -14.70 -18.52
CA LEU A 100 -3.64 -15.23 -18.89
C LEU A 100 -3.80 -16.70 -18.47
N ILE A 101 -2.77 -17.53 -18.60
CA ILE A 101 -2.79 -18.91 -18.11
C ILE A 101 -2.95 -18.93 -16.58
N LYS A 102 -2.26 -18.04 -15.86
CA LYS A 102 -2.40 -17.96 -14.39
C LYS A 102 -3.79 -17.53 -13.94
N SER A 103 -4.46 -16.67 -14.70
CA SER A 103 -5.77 -16.11 -14.33
C SER A 103 -6.96 -16.92 -14.87
N GLU A 104 -6.90 -17.35 -16.12
CA GLU A 104 -8.01 -17.97 -16.88
C GLU A 104 -7.69 -19.41 -17.33
N GLY A 105 -6.50 -19.95 -17.03
CA GLY A 105 -6.07 -21.27 -17.53
C GLY A 105 -6.81 -22.48 -16.97
N ARG A 106 -7.65 -22.29 -15.93
CA ARG A 106 -8.56 -23.34 -15.44
C ARG A 106 -9.87 -23.41 -16.21
N GLU A 107 -10.25 -22.33 -16.89
CA GLU A 107 -11.54 -22.20 -17.56
C GLU A 107 -11.41 -22.25 -19.09
N LYS A 108 -10.24 -21.87 -19.63
CA LYS A 108 -10.02 -21.73 -21.07
C LYS A 108 -8.87 -22.58 -21.58
N GLY A 109 -9.00 -23.01 -22.82
CA GLY A 109 -7.96 -23.76 -23.52
C GLY A 109 -6.74 -22.90 -23.88
N PHE A 110 -5.58 -23.54 -23.99
CA PHE A 110 -4.32 -22.87 -24.33
C PHE A 110 -4.43 -21.99 -25.59
N TRP A 111 -5.06 -22.49 -26.66
CA TRP A 111 -5.22 -21.76 -27.91
C TRP A 111 -6.09 -20.51 -27.78
N GLU A 112 -7.14 -20.57 -26.97
CA GLU A 112 -8.01 -19.41 -26.71
C GLU A 112 -7.24 -18.31 -25.98
N LEU A 113 -6.44 -18.70 -24.98
CA LEU A 113 -5.59 -17.77 -24.24
C LEU A 113 -4.45 -17.20 -25.11
N PHE A 114 -3.90 -18.01 -26.02
CA PHE A 114 -2.88 -17.58 -26.97
C PHE A 114 -3.41 -16.51 -27.93
N VAL A 115 -4.56 -16.75 -28.55
CA VAL A 115 -5.21 -15.78 -29.44
C VAL A 115 -5.55 -14.48 -28.68
N LYS A 116 -6.05 -14.60 -27.45
CA LYS A 116 -6.34 -13.45 -26.57
C LYS A 116 -5.08 -12.66 -26.21
N ALA A 117 -3.96 -13.33 -25.93
CA ALA A 117 -2.67 -12.69 -25.67
C ALA A 117 -2.15 -11.94 -26.92
N GLN A 118 -2.25 -12.56 -28.09
CA GLN A 118 -1.85 -11.97 -29.35
C GLN A 118 -2.68 -10.73 -29.69
N ALA A 119 -4.01 -10.80 -29.60
CA ALA A 119 -4.89 -9.66 -29.85
C ALA A 119 -4.62 -8.49 -28.90
N SER A 120 -4.38 -8.80 -27.61
CA SER A 120 -4.09 -7.79 -26.58
C SER A 120 -2.77 -7.04 -26.80
N THR A 121 -1.81 -7.65 -27.50
CA THR A 121 -0.48 -7.05 -27.73
C THR A 121 -0.39 -6.31 -29.06
N GLN A 122 -1.13 -6.76 -30.08
CA GLN A 122 -1.16 -6.13 -31.40
C GLN A 122 -1.78 -4.72 -31.39
N GLY A 123 -2.68 -4.41 -30.45
CA GLY A 123 -3.31 -3.09 -30.34
C GLY A 123 -2.38 -1.96 -29.88
N LYS A 124 -1.23 -2.28 -29.27
CA LYS A 124 -0.36 -1.27 -28.63
C LYS A 124 0.44 -0.39 -29.61
N TYR A 125 0.60 -0.84 -30.86
CA TYR A 125 1.42 -0.15 -31.87
C TYR A 125 0.61 0.56 -32.97
N LYS A 126 -0.72 0.48 -32.98
CA LYS A 126 -1.56 1.11 -34.02
C LYS A 126 -1.84 2.62 -33.80
N GLY A 127 -1.24 3.26 -32.79
CA GLY A 127 -1.61 4.61 -32.35
C GLY A 127 -0.56 5.72 -32.48
N LYS A 128 0.52 5.54 -33.26
CA LYS A 128 1.41 6.66 -33.62
C LYS A 128 1.32 6.91 -35.13
N GLY A 129 0.23 7.56 -35.53
CA GLY A 129 0.12 8.21 -36.83
C GLY A 129 0.60 9.66 -36.72
N ARG A 130 1.54 10.02 -37.61
CA ARG A 130 2.21 11.32 -37.85
C ARG A 130 2.91 11.97 -36.65
#